data_AF-A0A2P0P9J4-F1
#
_entry.id   AF-A0A2P0P9J4-F1
#
_cell.length_a   1.000
_cell.length_b   1.000
_cell.length_c   1.000
_cell.angle_alpha   90.00
_cell.angle_beta   90.00
_cell.angle_gamma   90.00
#
_symmetry.space_group_name_H-M   'P 1'
#
loop_
_entity.id
_entity.type
_entity.pdbx_description
1 polymer ?
#
loop_
_entity_poly.entity_id
_entity_poly.type
_entity_poly.pdbx_seq_one_letter_code
_entity_poly.pdbx_strand_id
1 'polypeptide(L)'
;NIIKNIDFIILSAFDFYNPDRNPEEADYTAPIYAPIKKGNRLPQANIEQLIKEWTTTLKVPSHKLILGVPAFGRSWVMTKASKITGLPPVLATNGSG
;
A
#
# COMPACT_ATOMS: atom_id res chain seq x y z
N ASN A 1 11.28 11.73 -22.07
CA ASN A 1 11.52 11.63 -20.61
C ASN A 1 10.62 12.66 -19.92
N ILE A 2 9.52 12.22 -19.30
CA ILE A 2 8.51 13.09 -18.69
C ILE A 2 9.03 13.89 -17.49
N ILE A 3 10.04 13.38 -16.78
CA ILE A 3 10.60 13.96 -15.54
C ILE A 3 11.24 15.35 -15.77
N LYS A 4 11.68 15.63 -17.00
CA LYS A 4 12.25 16.93 -17.38
C LYS A 4 11.19 18.03 -17.51
N ASN A 5 9.92 17.66 -17.69
CA ASN A 5 8.84 18.58 -18.04
C ASN A 5 7.84 18.78 -16.89
N ILE A 6 8.15 18.31 -15.69
CA ILE A 6 7.29 18.41 -14.51
C ILE A 6 8.09 18.93 -13.31
N ASP A 7 7.45 19.72 -12.46
CA ASP A 7 8.05 20.28 -11.25
C ASP A 7 8.17 19.23 -10.15
N PHE A 8 7.09 18.49 -9.90
CA PHE A 8 7.02 17.45 -8.90
C PHE A 8 6.06 16.32 -9.29
N ILE A 9 6.14 15.22 -8.56
CA ILE A 9 5.31 14.01 -8.68
C ILE A 9 4.74 13.72 -7.31
N ILE A 10 3.42 13.57 -7.22
CA ILE A 10 2.77 13.09 -6.01
C ILE A 10 2.70 11.55 -6.09
N LEU A 11 3.36 10.89 -5.15
CA LEU A 11 3.30 9.44 -5.01
C LEU A 11 2.14 9.07 -4.09
N SER A 12 1.07 8.52 -4.65
CA SER A 12 -0.03 7.91 -3.88
C SER A 12 0.42 6.58 -3.29
N ALA A 13 1.28 6.63 -2.27
CA ALA A 13 1.92 5.48 -1.64
C ALA A 13 1.01 4.82 -0.57
N PHE A 14 -0.24 4.58 -0.95
CA PHE A 14 -1.28 4.00 -0.12
C PHE A 14 -2.22 3.19 -1.03
N ASP A 15 -3.25 2.59 -0.45
CA ASP A 15 -4.06 1.58 -1.12
C ASP A 15 -3.17 0.48 -1.72
N PHE A 16 -2.23 -0.06 -0.97
CA PHE A 16 -1.54 -1.30 -1.34
C PHE A 16 -2.49 -2.49 -1.21
N TYR A 17 -3.29 -2.51 -0.14
CA TYR A 17 -4.49 -3.32 0.01
C TYR A 17 -5.72 -2.41 0.06
N ASN A 18 -6.80 -2.83 -0.60
CA ASN A 18 -8.08 -2.10 -0.68
C ASN A 18 -9.23 -3.13 -0.69
N PRO A 19 -10.30 -2.97 0.11
CA PRO A 19 -11.47 -3.87 0.07
C PRO A 19 -12.08 -4.12 -1.31
N ASP A 20 -12.01 -3.18 -2.24
CA ASP A 20 -12.55 -3.38 -3.59
C ASP A 20 -11.69 -4.35 -4.42
N ARG A 21 -10.37 -4.41 -4.15
CA ARG A 21 -9.42 -5.30 -4.85
C ARG A 21 -9.06 -6.54 -4.03
N ASN A 22 -9.26 -6.47 -2.72
CA ASN A 22 -8.92 -7.48 -1.74
C ASN A 22 -10.14 -7.74 -0.83
N PRO A 23 -11.29 -8.16 -1.38
CA PRO A 23 -12.53 -8.26 -0.59
C PRO A 23 -12.45 -9.32 0.52
N GLU A 24 -11.65 -10.37 0.31
CA GLU A 24 -11.55 -11.54 1.20
C GLU A 24 -10.34 -11.50 2.15
N GLU A 25 -9.49 -10.47 2.03
CA GLU A 25 -8.28 -10.31 2.83
C GLU A 25 -8.05 -8.83 3.19
N ALA A 26 -8.15 -8.50 4.48
CA ALA A 26 -7.76 -7.20 5.00
C ALA A 26 -6.27 -7.19 5.39
N ASP A 27 -5.53 -6.20 4.92
CA ASP A 27 -4.12 -6.01 5.22
C ASP A 27 -3.71 -4.53 5.27
N TYR A 28 -2.44 -4.26 5.57
CA TYR A 28 -1.89 -2.91 5.64
C TYR A 28 -2.07 -2.15 4.31
N THR A 29 -2.75 -1.00 4.38
CA THR A 29 -3.08 -0.18 3.20
C THR A 29 -1.94 0.74 2.78
N ALA A 30 -1.08 1.18 3.72
CA ALA A 30 0.02 2.11 3.49
C ALA A 30 1.24 1.84 4.40
N PRO A 31 1.81 0.62 4.42
CA PRO A 31 2.93 0.32 5.29
C PRO A 31 4.21 1.05 4.83
N ILE A 32 4.95 1.65 5.77
CA ILE A 32 6.23 2.32 5.46
C ILE A 32 7.25 1.30 4.96
N TYR A 33 7.43 0.22 5.71
CA TYR A 33 8.34 -0.89 5.39
C TYR A 33 7.55 -2.13 4.98
N ALA A 34 8.19 -3.03 4.23
CA ALA A 34 7.61 -4.32 3.91
C ALA A 34 7.23 -5.08 5.20
N PRO A 35 5.94 -5.43 5.39
CA PRO A 35 5.56 -6.31 6.48
C PRO A 35 6.20 -7.69 6.32
N ILE A 36 6.30 -8.45 7.41
CA ILE A 36 6.74 -9.86 7.36
C ILE A 36 5.93 -10.60 6.29
N LYS A 37 6.62 -11.29 5.38
CA LYS A 37 5.93 -12.00 4.29
C LYS A 37 4.99 -13.06 4.87
N LYS A 38 3.69 -12.89 4.61
CA LYS A 38 2.61 -13.83 4.93
C LYS A 38 1.71 -13.93 3.72
N GLY A 39 1.30 -15.14 3.35
CA GLY A 39 0.46 -15.37 2.17
C GLY A 39 1.07 -14.77 0.90
N ASN A 40 0.25 -14.04 0.15
CA ASN A 40 0.58 -13.48 -1.16
C ASN A 40 1.07 -12.03 -1.13
N ARG A 41 1.50 -11.53 0.04
CA ARG A 41 2.08 -10.18 0.16
C ARG A 41 3.18 -9.97 -0.88
N LEU A 42 3.01 -8.91 -1.66
CA LEU A 42 4.01 -8.43 -2.61
C LEU A 42 5.11 -7.67 -1.84
N PRO A 43 6.39 -8.08 -1.93
CA PRO A 43 7.48 -7.41 -1.22
C PRO A 43 7.64 -5.92 -1.57
N GLN A 44 7.14 -5.51 -2.74
CA GLN A 44 7.18 -4.14 -3.22
C GLN A 44 5.98 -3.28 -2.80
N ALA A 45 4.96 -3.86 -2.17
CA ALA A 45 3.75 -3.15 -1.77
C ALA A 45 3.94 -2.42 -0.43
N ASN A 46 4.88 -1.47 -0.42
CA ASN A 46 5.19 -0.58 0.71
C ASN A 46 5.84 0.72 0.21
N ILE A 47 5.85 1.74 1.06
CA ILE A 47 6.34 3.08 0.74
C ILE A 47 7.84 3.08 0.44
N GLU A 48 8.64 2.35 1.22
CA GLU A 48 10.10 2.30 1.05
C GLU A 48 10.48 1.78 -0.35
N GLN A 49 9.87 0.67 -0.79
CA GLN A 49 10.17 0.10 -2.09
C GLN A 49 9.67 0.97 -3.24
N LEU A 50 8.51 1.63 -3.08
CA LEU A 50 8.02 2.59 -4.07
C LEU A 50 9.01 3.76 -4.22
N ILE A 51 9.47 4.35 -3.12
CA ILE A 51 10.47 5.43 -3.16
C ILE A 51 11.78 4.95 -3.81
N LYS A 52 12.24 3.75 -3.47
CA LYS A 52 13.44 3.14 -4.09
C LYS A 52 13.28 2.97 -5.60
N GLU A 53 12.12 2.54 -6.08
CA GLU A 53 11.86 2.40 -7.52
C GLU A 53 11.99 3.76 -8.23
N TRP A 54 11.35 4.80 -7.71
CA TRP A 54 11.39 6.14 -8.29
C TRP A 54 12.79 6.77 -8.26
N THR A 55 13.51 6.62 -7.15
CA THR A 55 14.82 7.27 -6.95
C THR A 55 15.98 6.48 -7.55
N THR A 56 15.99 5.16 -7.37
CA THR A 56 17.12 4.29 -7.72
C THR A 56 16.97 3.68 -9.10
N THR A 57 15.79 3.17 -9.47
CA THR A 57 15.55 2.56 -10.78
C THR A 57 15.28 3.62 -11.83
N LEU A 58 14.30 4.49 -11.60
CA LEU A 58 13.86 5.53 -12.54
C LEU A 58 14.72 6.81 -12.50
N LYS A 59 15.66 6.90 -11.55
CA LYS A 59 16.60 8.04 -11.39
C LYS A 59 15.90 9.40 -11.24
N VAL A 60 14.73 9.42 -10.61
CA VAL A 60 14.03 10.68 -10.31
C VAL A 60 14.67 11.34 -9.07
N PRO A 61 15.07 12.62 -9.16
CA PRO A 61 15.60 13.33 -7.99
C PRO A 61 14.57 13.37 -6.85
N SER A 62 15.00 13.02 -5.63
CA SER A 62 14.11 12.90 -4.47
C SER A 62 13.34 14.18 -4.15
N HIS A 63 13.94 15.37 -4.37
CA HIS A 63 13.29 16.66 -4.14
C HIS A 63 12.11 16.95 -5.09
N LYS A 64 11.95 16.17 -6.17
CA LYS A 64 10.77 16.22 -7.05
C LYS A 64 9.65 15.28 -6.60
N LEU A 65 9.86 14.46 -5.58
CA LEU A 65 8.87 13.49 -5.11
C LEU A 65 8.17 14.02 -3.86
N ILE A 66 6.85 14.07 -3.92
CA ILE A 66 5.97 14.37 -2.78
C ILE A 66 5.31 13.07 -2.35
N LEU A 67 5.55 12.64 -1.12
CA LEU A 67 4.91 11.45 -0.57
C LEU A 67 3.47 11.77 -0.15
N GLY A 68 2.49 11.15 -0.80
CA GLY A 68 1.09 11.23 -0.39
C GLY A 68 0.85 10.46 0.90
N VAL A 69 0.26 11.12 1.90
CA VAL A 69 -0.17 10.51 3.16
C VAL A 69 -1.71 10.50 3.20
N PRO A 70 -2.35 9.33 3.31
CA PRO A 70 -3.81 9.26 3.32
C PRO A 70 -4.36 9.78 4.65
N ALA A 71 -5.29 10.73 4.58
CA ALA A 71 -6.09 11.19 5.72
C ALA A 71 -7.36 10.34 5.94
N PHE A 72 -7.37 9.12 5.39
CA PHE A 72 -8.48 8.18 5.44
C PHE A 72 -7.96 6.77 5.71
N GLY A 73 -8.84 5.91 6.22
CA GLY A 73 -8.61 4.47 6.36
C GLY A 73 -9.35 3.67 5.30
N ARG A 74 -9.00 2.39 5.16
CA ARG A 74 -9.84 1.39 4.49
C ARG A 74 -10.35 0.41 5.54
N SER A 75 -11.62 0.05 5.42
CA SER A 75 -12.34 -0.83 6.31
C SER A 75 -12.90 -2.01 5.52
N TRP A 76 -13.00 -3.14 6.22
CA TRP A 76 -13.55 -4.36 5.70
C TRP A 76 -14.68 -4.86 6.58
N VAL A 77 -15.73 -5.42 5.97
CA VAL A 77 -16.74 -6.17 6.71
C VAL A 77 -16.14 -7.49 7.17
N MET A 78 -16.18 -7.74 8.47
CA MET A 78 -15.77 -9.02 9.06
C MET A 78 -16.88 -10.06 8.96
N THR A 79 -16.50 -11.33 8.82
CA THR A 79 -17.41 -12.47 8.86
C THR A 79 -17.17 -13.30 10.12
N LYS A 80 -18.04 -14.28 10.37
CA LYS A 80 -17.83 -15.27 11.44
C LYS A 80 -16.56 -16.10 11.26
N ALA A 81 -16.04 -16.19 10.03
CA ALA A 81 -14.81 -16.90 9.72
C ALA A 81 -13.56 -16.02 9.82
N SER A 82 -13.71 -14.69 9.97
CA SER A 82 -12.58 -13.78 10.17
C SER A 82 -11.91 -14.07 11.50
N LYS A 83 -10.68 -14.60 11.46
CA LYS A 83 -9.90 -14.90 12.66
C LYS A 83 -9.37 -13.62 13.29
N ILE A 84 -9.38 -13.54 14.62
CA ILE A 84 -8.78 -12.44 15.38
C ILE A 84 -7.34 -12.82 15.73
N THR A 85 -6.44 -12.62 14.77
CA THR A 85 -4.99 -12.89 14.96
C THR A 85 -4.27 -11.71 15.63
N GLY A 86 -4.92 -10.54 15.74
CA GLY A 86 -4.33 -9.29 16.23
C GLY A 86 -3.32 -8.63 15.27
N LEU A 87 -2.98 -9.30 14.17
CA LEU A 87 -2.06 -8.82 13.15
C LEU A 87 -2.55 -9.24 11.76
N PRO A 88 -2.57 -8.32 10.79
CA PRO A 88 -2.82 -8.68 9.40
C PRO A 88 -1.84 -9.74 8.82
N PRO A 89 -2.24 -10.49 7.78
CA PRO A 89 -3.53 -10.39 7.08
C PRO A 89 -4.68 -11.00 7.89
N VAL A 90 -5.87 -10.40 7.78
CA VAL A 90 -7.13 -10.95 8.30
C VAL A 90 -7.90 -11.52 7.12
N LEU A 91 -8.03 -12.84 7.10
CA LEU A 91 -8.71 -13.59 6.03
C LEU A 91 -10.22 -13.64 6.24
N ALA A 92 -10.94 -14.05 5.19
CA ALA A 92 -12.38 -14.27 5.18
C ALA A 92 -13.17 -13.00 5.55
N THR A 93 -12.73 -11.84 5.07
CA THR A 93 -13.51 -10.60 5.09
C THR A 93 -14.49 -10.56 3.90
N ASN A 94 -15.36 -9.55 3.85
CA ASN A 94 -16.38 -9.42 2.81
C ASN A 94 -16.47 -7.98 2.27
N GLY A 95 -15.43 -7.54 1.57
CA GLY A 95 -15.41 -6.25 0.89
C GLY A 95 -15.49 -5.06 1.84
N SER A 96 -15.90 -3.92 1.29
CA SER A 96 -15.91 -2.62 1.98
C SER A 96 -17.00 -2.56 3.06
N GLY A 97 -16.68 -1.94 4.20
CA GLY A 97 -17.59 -1.77 5.35
C GLY A 97 -17.40 -0.44 6.06
#